data_AF-A0A9P7ECY2-F1
#
_entry.id   AF-A0A9P7ECY2-F1
#
_cell.length_a   1.000
_cell.length_b   1.000
_cell.length_c   1.000
_cell.angle_alpha   90.00
_cell.angle_beta   90.00
_cell.angle_gamma   90.00
#
_symmetry.space_group_name_H-M   'P 1'
#
loop_
_entity.id
_entity.type
_entity.pdbx_description
1 polymer ?
#
loop_
_entity_poly.entity_id
_entity_poly.type
_entity_poly.pdbx_seq_one_letter_code
_entity_poly.pdbx_strand_id
1 'polypeptide(L)'
;ACLMDFGLSTVLGRLLDDSVNEDSKIQHGAIRWTAPELLTTHNYPTDLKLTTKHNIYSFGCVMFHVLSLVIPWHDIDDYTIFQKILCGEDILHPETSDATSNITDTCWDQIEQCWLVDPSTRPSALMALDFIKSELEVLKQDVST
;
A
#
# COMPACT_ATOMS: atom_id res chain seq x y z
N ALA A 1 -6.45 15.50 -7.92
CA ALA A 1 -7.02 14.30 -7.28
C ALA A 1 -7.52 14.67 -5.87
N CYS A 2 -8.54 13.97 -5.36
CA CYS A 2 -9.04 14.10 -3.99
C CYS A 2 -9.13 12.69 -3.39
N LEU A 3 -8.55 12.44 -2.21
CA LEU A 3 -8.78 11.18 -1.50
C LEU A 3 -10.15 11.23 -0.80
N MET A 4 -10.93 10.17 -0.95
CA MET A 4 -12.20 9.95 -0.24
C MET A 4 -12.12 8.63 0.56
N ASP A 5 -13.09 8.38 1.45
CA ASP A 5 -13.26 7.12 2.23
C ASP A 5 -12.33 6.84 3.43
N PHE A 6 -11.76 7.87 4.06
CA PHE A 6 -11.00 7.71 5.33
C PHE A 6 -11.83 7.20 6.53
N GLY A 7 -13.17 7.27 6.47
CA GLY A 7 -14.06 6.99 7.60
C GLY A 7 -14.40 5.50 7.84
N LEU A 8 -14.06 4.60 6.90
CA LEU A 8 -14.44 3.18 6.98
C LEU A 8 -13.45 2.31 7.78
N SER A 9 -12.21 2.76 8.00
CA SER A 9 -11.20 1.99 8.73
C SER A 9 -11.49 1.86 10.23
N THR A 10 -12.04 2.91 10.85
CA THR A 10 -12.42 2.91 12.28
C THR A 10 -13.61 2.00 12.57
N VAL A 11 -14.49 1.78 11.59
CA VAL A 11 -15.67 0.90 11.73
C VAL A 11 -15.26 -0.56 11.62
N LEU A 12 -14.28 -0.88 10.76
CA LEU A 12 -13.76 -2.24 10.60
C LEU A 12 -13.08 -2.76 11.87
N GLY A 13 -12.27 -1.92 12.54
CA GLY A 13 -11.62 -2.28 13.80
C GLY A 13 -12.61 -2.58 14.94
N ARG A 14 -13.81 -1.98 14.92
CA ARG A 14 -14.89 -2.26 15.89
C ARG A 14 -15.72 -3.49 15.55
N LEU A 15 -15.89 -3.80 14.26
CA LEU A 15 -16.64 -4.99 13.82
C LEU A 15 -15.87 -6.29 14.04
N LEU A 16 -14.54 -6.23 14.08
CA LEU A 16 -13.69 -7.38 14.39
C LEU A 16 -13.66 -7.75 15.88
N ASP A 17 -14.02 -6.82 16.78
CA ASP A 17 -13.94 -7.01 18.23
C ASP A 17 -15.17 -7.74 18.81
N ASP A 18 -16.33 -7.67 18.13
CA ASP A 18 -17.62 -8.13 18.68
C ASP A 18 -18.19 -9.43 18.10
N SER A 19 -17.52 -10.12 17.17
CA SER A 19 -17.89 -11.51 16.86
C SER A 19 -16.84 -12.25 16.04
N VAL A 20 -16.38 -13.39 16.59
CA VAL A 20 -15.94 -14.53 15.79
C VAL A 20 -17.16 -15.06 15.04
N ASN A 21 -17.50 -14.43 13.92
CA ASN A 21 -18.40 -14.96 12.90
C ASN A 21 -17.69 -14.81 11.56
N GLU A 22 -17.70 -15.87 10.76
CA GLU A 22 -17.03 -16.06 9.47
C GLU A 22 -17.38 -15.04 8.36
N ASP A 23 -18.03 -13.92 8.70
CA ASP A 23 -18.55 -12.91 7.78
C ASP A 23 -18.02 -11.49 8.07
N SER A 24 -16.83 -11.34 8.68
CA SER A 24 -16.15 -10.05 8.69
C SER A 24 -15.66 -9.74 7.29
N LYS A 25 -16.51 -9.07 6.49
CA LYS A 25 -16.16 -8.40 5.23
C LYS A 25 -14.92 -7.53 5.46
N ILE A 26 -13.74 -8.11 5.28
CA ILE A 26 -12.70 -7.42 4.54
C ILE A 26 -13.42 -6.99 3.27
N GLN A 27 -13.62 -5.68 3.11
CA GLN A 27 -14.27 -5.12 1.95
C GLN A 27 -13.51 -5.70 0.75
N HIS A 28 -14.18 -6.50 -0.09
CA HIS A 28 -13.49 -7.30 -1.11
C HIS A 28 -12.53 -6.38 -1.90
N GLY A 29 -11.25 -6.74 -1.94
CA GLY A 29 -10.18 -5.96 -2.57
C GLY A 29 -9.43 -4.96 -1.68
N ALA A 30 -9.90 -4.62 -0.47
CA ALA A 30 -9.19 -3.70 0.44
C ALA A 30 -7.87 -4.29 0.95
N ILE A 31 -7.78 -5.62 1.06
CA ILE A 31 -6.58 -6.31 1.53
C ILE A 31 -5.35 -6.04 0.66
N ARG A 32 -5.55 -5.78 -0.64
CA ARG A 32 -4.49 -5.45 -1.61
C ARG A 32 -3.69 -4.19 -1.25
N TRP A 33 -4.30 -3.31 -0.46
CA TRP A 33 -3.75 -2.03 -0.04
C TRP A 33 -3.37 -2.02 1.45
N THR A 34 -3.60 -3.13 2.15
CA THR A 34 -3.51 -3.22 3.61
C THR A 34 -2.09 -3.60 4.03
N ALA A 35 -1.55 -2.84 4.99
CA ALA A 35 -0.23 -3.09 5.53
C ALA A 35 -0.19 -4.37 6.39
N PRO A 36 0.91 -5.14 6.39
CA PRO A 36 1.00 -6.44 7.08
C PRO A 36 0.76 -6.33 8.60
N GLU A 37 1.16 -5.22 9.23
CA GLU A 37 0.96 -5.00 10.66
C GLU A 37 -0.53 -4.89 11.05
N LEU A 38 -1.41 -4.58 10.11
CA LEU A 38 -2.86 -4.52 10.34
C LEU A 38 -3.53 -5.90 10.28
N LEU A 39 -2.86 -6.90 9.69
CA LEU A 39 -3.39 -8.25 9.52
C LEU A 39 -2.93 -9.22 10.62
N THR A 40 -1.84 -8.88 11.32
CA THR A 40 -1.18 -9.72 12.32
C THR A 40 -1.63 -9.47 13.77
N THR A 41 -2.28 -8.35 14.05
CA THR A 41 -2.70 -7.99 15.41
C THR A 41 -4.04 -8.63 15.79
N HIS A 42 -3.99 -9.81 16.42
CA HIS A 42 -5.14 -10.40 17.13
C HIS A 42 -5.44 -9.75 18.48
N ASN A 43 -4.54 -8.90 18.98
CA ASN A 43 -4.79 -8.00 20.08
C ASN A 43 -4.47 -6.63 19.53
N TYR A 44 -5.48 -5.78 19.29
CA TYR A 44 -5.23 -4.35 19.20
C TYR A 44 -4.61 -3.96 20.54
N PRO A 45 -3.30 -3.65 20.64
CA PRO A 45 -2.89 -2.89 21.79
C PRO A 45 -3.70 -1.59 21.67
N THR A 46 -4.36 -1.18 22.75
CA THR A 46 -4.99 0.14 22.86
C THR A 46 -3.99 1.27 22.58
N ASP A 47 -2.70 0.91 22.51
CA ASP A 47 -1.53 1.70 22.12
C ASP A 47 -0.94 1.34 20.74
N LEU A 48 -1.71 0.75 19.81
CA LEU A 48 -1.43 0.95 18.39
C LEU A 48 -1.64 2.45 18.19
N LYS A 49 -0.59 3.24 18.42
CA LYS A 49 -0.40 4.47 17.67
C LYS A 49 -0.69 4.02 16.24
N LEU A 50 -1.87 4.36 15.73
CA LEU A 50 -2.21 4.30 14.32
C LEU A 50 -1.20 5.23 13.66
N THR A 51 0.03 4.74 13.53
CA THR A 51 1.12 5.50 12.97
C THR A 51 0.70 5.72 11.54
N THR A 52 0.94 6.90 11.01
CA THR A 52 0.64 7.21 9.61
C THR A 52 1.38 6.29 8.61
N LYS A 53 2.20 5.34 9.09
CA LYS A 53 3.02 4.39 8.35
C LYS A 53 2.22 3.27 7.65
N HIS A 54 1.07 2.85 8.16
CA HIS A 54 0.20 1.95 7.38
C HIS A 54 -0.35 2.68 6.14
N ASN A 55 -0.66 3.98 6.26
CA ASN A 55 -1.03 4.80 5.09
C ASN A 55 0.12 4.97 4.11
N ILE A 56 1.38 4.95 4.57
CA ILE A 56 2.56 4.99 3.68
C ILE A 56 2.66 3.69 2.86
N TYR A 57 2.39 2.54 3.47
CA TYR A 57 2.30 1.28 2.73
C TYR A 57 1.20 1.33 1.66
N SER A 58 -0.02 1.72 2.05
CA SER A 58 -1.14 1.86 1.12
C SER A 58 -0.84 2.88 0.01
N PHE A 59 -0.10 3.94 0.32
CA PHE A 59 0.36 4.92 -0.65
C PHE A 59 1.38 4.33 -1.63
N GLY A 60 2.31 3.48 -1.19
CA GLY A 60 3.19 2.71 -2.08
C GLY A 60 2.40 1.84 -3.06
N CYS A 61 1.34 1.20 -2.59
CA CYS A 61 0.40 0.47 -3.46
C CYS A 61 -0.28 1.39 -4.50
N VAL A 62 -0.64 2.62 -4.13
CA VAL A 62 -1.20 3.61 -5.06
C VAL A 62 -0.18 4.07 -6.09
N MET A 63 1.06 4.36 -5.66
CA MET A 63 2.15 4.71 -6.58
C MET A 63 2.37 3.59 -7.60
N PHE A 64 2.49 2.35 -7.12
CA PHE A 64 2.59 1.16 -7.97
C PHE A 64 1.45 1.09 -8.98
N HIS A 65 0.20 1.21 -8.51
CA HIS A 65 -0.97 1.11 -9.38
C HIS A 65 -1.01 2.20 -10.44
N VAL A 66 -0.70 3.44 -10.09
CA VAL A 66 -0.73 4.56 -11.04
C VAL A 66 0.35 4.41 -12.11
N LEU A 67 1.55 3.95 -11.74
CA LEU A 67 2.69 3.87 -12.67
C LEU A 67 2.67 2.61 -13.55
N SER A 68 2.16 1.49 -13.03
CA SER A 68 2.04 0.23 -13.79
C SER A 68 0.68 0.06 -14.47
N LEU A 69 -0.35 0.78 -14.03
CA LEU A 69 -1.76 0.54 -14.34
C LEU A 69 -2.28 -0.84 -13.91
N VAL A 70 -1.51 -1.56 -13.08
CA VAL A 70 -1.84 -2.90 -12.57
C VAL A 70 -2.25 -2.78 -11.11
N ILE A 71 -3.31 -3.49 -10.71
CA ILE A 71 -3.73 -3.51 -9.31
C ILE A 71 -2.73 -4.36 -8.51
N PRO A 72 -2.30 -3.92 -7.30
CA PRO A 72 -1.52 -4.76 -6.39
C PRO A 72 -2.11 -6.17 -6.25
N TRP A 73 -1.25 -7.18 -6.35
CA TRP A 73 -1.64 -8.59 -6.30
C TRP A 73 -2.64 -9.01 -7.41
N HIS A 74 -2.50 -8.45 -8.61
CA HIS A 74 -3.36 -8.75 -9.77
C HIS A 74 -3.59 -10.26 -9.95
N ASP A 75 -4.82 -10.64 -10.30
CA ASP A 75 -5.27 -12.04 -10.49
C ASP A 75 -5.16 -12.99 -9.28
N ILE A 76 -4.84 -12.48 -8.09
CA ILE A 76 -4.80 -13.29 -6.86
C ILE A 76 -6.04 -12.99 -6.02
N ASP A 77 -6.71 -14.00 -5.46
CA ASP A 77 -7.86 -13.81 -4.58
C ASP A 77 -7.46 -13.29 -3.19
N ASP A 78 -8.40 -12.65 -2.48
CA ASP A 78 -8.13 -11.97 -1.21
C ASP A 78 -7.60 -12.92 -0.11
N TYR A 79 -8.03 -14.19 -0.08
CA TYR A 79 -7.53 -15.16 0.90
C TYR A 79 -6.07 -15.54 0.60
N THR A 80 -5.74 -15.78 -0.66
CA THR A 80 -4.36 -16.05 -1.06
C THR A 80 -3.46 -14.82 -0.80
N ILE A 81 -3.94 -13.60 -1.04
CA ILE A 81 -3.22 -12.37 -0.69
C ILE A 81 -2.93 -12.31 0.81
N PHE A 82 -3.94 -12.58 1.65
CA PHE A 82 -3.77 -12.63 3.10
C PHE A 82 -2.64 -13.57 3.51
N GLN A 83 -2.64 -14.81 2.98
CA GLN A 83 -1.60 -15.79 3.27
C GLN A 83 -0.21 -15.31 2.82
N LYS A 84 -0.10 -14.75 1.61
CA LYS A 84 1.16 -14.23 1.06
C LYS A 84 1.74 -13.11 1.92
N ILE A 85 0.90 -12.15 2.32
CA ILE A 85 1.33 -11.05 3.19
C ILE A 85 1.79 -11.59 4.55
N LEU A 86 1.08 -12.55 5.14
CA LEU A 86 1.48 -13.18 6.40
C LEU A 86 2.79 -13.98 6.30
N CYS A 87 3.07 -14.56 5.13
CA CYS A 87 4.33 -15.23 4.84
C CYS A 87 5.49 -14.28 4.54
N GLY A 88 5.25 -12.96 4.49
CA GLY A 88 6.26 -11.96 4.16
C GLY A 88 6.64 -11.97 2.68
N GLU A 89 5.74 -12.41 1.80
CA GLU A 89 5.91 -12.21 0.36
C GLU A 89 5.52 -10.77 -0.01
N ASP A 90 6.21 -10.21 -1.01
CA ASP A 90 5.99 -8.87 -1.52
C ASP A 90 5.46 -8.88 -2.96
N ILE A 91 4.89 -7.75 -3.39
CA ILE A 91 4.48 -7.53 -4.78
C ILE A 91 5.73 -7.49 -5.64
N LEU A 92 5.80 -8.38 -6.64
CA LEU A 92 6.93 -8.43 -7.54
C LEU A 92 6.98 -7.18 -8.42
N HIS A 93 8.19 -6.70 -8.71
CA HIS A 93 8.39 -5.76 -9.81
C HIS A 93 7.78 -6.41 -11.06
N PRO A 94 6.84 -5.75 -11.77
CA PRO A 94 6.43 -6.19 -13.08
C PRO A 94 7.67 -6.18 -13.97
N GLU A 95 8.36 -7.32 -14.09
CA GLU A 95 9.49 -7.49 -15.00
C GLU A 95 9.04 -6.95 -16.34
N THR A 96 9.63 -5.83 -16.77
CA THR A 96 9.73 -5.12 -18.07
C THR A 96 9.17 -5.79 -19.34
N SER A 97 8.09 -6.55 -19.25
CA SER A 97 7.56 -7.46 -20.27
C SER A 97 6.18 -7.07 -20.76
N ASP A 98 5.58 -6.05 -20.17
CA ASP A 98 4.46 -5.35 -20.78
C ASP A 98 4.86 -3.93 -21.15
N ALA A 99 4.43 -3.49 -22.32
CA ALA A 99 4.58 -2.14 -22.87
C ALA A 99 3.84 -1.05 -22.05
N THR A 100 3.65 -1.28 -20.75
CA THR A 100 2.78 -0.56 -19.83
C THR A 100 3.48 -0.09 -18.55
N SER A 101 4.67 -0.60 -18.20
CA SER A 101 5.36 -0.15 -16.97
C SER A 101 6.16 1.14 -17.22
N ASN A 102 5.59 2.28 -16.82
CA ASN A 102 6.31 3.56 -16.78
C ASN A 102 7.09 3.74 -15.46
N ILE A 103 7.36 2.65 -14.73
CA ILE A 103 8.09 2.69 -13.47
C ILE A 103 9.59 2.81 -13.77
N THR A 104 10.18 3.95 -13.44
CA THR A 104 11.63 4.11 -13.39
C THR A 104 12.20 3.37 -12.19
N ASP A 105 13.48 2.96 -12.25
CA ASP A 105 14.17 2.33 -11.11
C ASP A 105 14.05 3.18 -9.84
N THR A 106 14.17 4.51 -9.98
CA THR A 106 14.02 5.47 -8.89
C THR A 106 12.61 5.46 -8.27
N CYS A 107 11.56 5.34 -9.09
CA CYS A 107 10.20 5.18 -8.59
C CYS A 107 9.99 3.81 -7.92
N TRP A 108 10.59 2.74 -8.47
CA TRP A 108 10.51 1.41 -7.87
C TRP A 108 11.17 1.37 -6.48
N ASP A 109 12.38 1.89 -6.35
CA ASP A 109 13.10 1.96 -5.06
C ASP A 109 12.27 2.70 -3.99
N GLN A 110 11.56 3.76 -4.40
CA GLN A 110 10.69 4.51 -3.50
C GLN A 110 9.43 3.74 -3.09
N ILE A 111 8.87 2.93 -4.00
CA ILE A 111 7.74 2.04 -3.73
C ILE A 111 8.18 0.95 -2.73
N GLU A 112 9.33 0.32 -2.94
CA GLU A 112 9.86 -0.71 -2.03
C GLU A 112 10.10 -0.15 -0.62
N GLN A 113 10.61 1.08 -0.51
CA GLN A 113 10.73 1.76 0.79
C GLN A 113 9.39 1.93 1.51
N CYS A 114 8.30 2.13 0.77
CA CYS A 114 6.95 2.20 1.35
C CYS A 114 6.47 0.83 1.86
N TRP A 115 6.99 -0.27 1.30
CA TRP A 115 6.58 -1.64 1.62
C TRP A 115 7.46 -2.35 2.64
N LEU A 116 8.48 -1.68 3.21
CA LEU A 116 9.30 -2.26 4.27
C LEU A 116 8.46 -2.84 5.41
N VAL A 117 8.85 -4.06 5.83
CA VAL A 117 8.16 -4.84 6.86
C VAL A 117 8.06 -4.07 8.18
N ASP A 118 9.14 -3.43 8.62
CA ASP A 118 9.13 -2.57 9.81
C ASP A 118 8.48 -1.21 9.47
N PRO A 119 7.28 -0.90 10.01
CA PRO A 119 6.57 0.35 9.69
C PRO A 119 7.36 1.60 10.08
N SER A 120 8.25 1.50 11.09
CA SER A 120 9.05 2.65 11.55
C SER A 120 10.10 3.09 10.52
N THR A 121 10.57 2.16 9.69
CA THR A 121 11.60 2.38 8.67
C THR A 121 11.06 2.94 7.36
N ARG A 122 9.74 2.78 7.12
CA ARG A 122 9.07 3.39 5.95
C ARG A 122 9.28 4.91 5.94
N PRO A 123 9.21 5.58 4.77
CA PRO A 123 9.34 7.03 4.70
C PRO A 123 8.22 7.74 5.48
N SER A 124 8.41 9.04 5.73
CA SER A 124 7.31 9.89 6.19
C SER A 124 6.48 10.37 4.99
N ALA A 125 5.25 10.82 5.23
CA ALA A 125 4.44 11.43 4.18
C ALA A 125 5.12 12.66 3.55
N LEU A 126 5.93 13.39 4.33
CA LEU A 126 6.70 14.52 3.83
C LEU A 126 7.81 14.06 2.87
N MET A 127 8.56 13.01 3.24
CA MET A 127 9.59 12.43 2.37
C MET A 127 9.01 11.91 1.06
N ALA A 128 7.88 11.20 1.13
CA ALA A 128 7.17 10.72 -0.05
C ALA A 128 6.67 11.87 -0.96
N LEU A 129 6.19 12.96 -0.35
CA LEU A 129 5.77 14.17 -1.09
C LEU A 129 6.97 14.85 -1.76
N ASP A 130 8.09 14.98 -1.07
CA ASP A 130 9.29 15.60 -1.61
C ASP A 130 9.85 14.79 -2.78
N PHE A 131 9.81 13.46 -2.71
CA PHE A 131 10.11 12.57 -3.83
C PHE A 131 9.20 12.82 -5.04
N ILE A 132 7.87 12.84 -4.85
CA ILE A 132 6.95 13.10 -5.96
C ILE A 132 7.21 14.45 -6.61
N LYS A 133 7.53 15.47 -5.81
CA LYS A 133 7.87 16.79 -6.33
C LYS A 133 9.14 16.74 -7.18
N SER A 134 10.19 16.04 -6.75
CA SER A 134 11.42 15.94 -7.55
C SER A 134 11.17 15.25 -8.89
N GLU A 135 10.45 14.11 -8.90
CA GLU A 135 10.11 13.41 -10.15
C GLU A 135 9.27 14.29 -11.08
N LEU A 136 8.33 15.05 -10.53
CA LEU A 136 7.46 15.93 -11.30
C LEU A 136 8.23 17.11 -11.93
N GLU A 137 9.28 17.61 -11.27
CA GLU A 137 10.16 18.63 -11.85
C GLU A 137 11.05 18.07 -12.96
N VAL A 138 11.53 16.83 -12.83
CA VAL A 138 12.27 16.13 -13.91
C VAL A 138 11.38 15.99 -15.16
N LEU A 139 10.15 15.49 -14.99
CA LEU A 139 9.22 15.30 -16.10
C LEU A 139 8.84 16.62 -16.81
N LYS A 140 8.76 17.75 -16.09
CA LYS A 140 8.50 19.06 -16.70
C LYS A 140 9.65 19.55 -17.59
N GLN A 141 10.88 19.21 -17.24
CA GLN A 141 12.07 19.59 -18.02
C GLN A 141 12.13 18.80 -19.33
N ASP A 142 11.76 17.52 -19.30
CA ASP A 142 11.72 16.66 -20.48
C ASP A 142 10.63 17.09 -21.49
N VAL A 143 9.49 17.58 -21.02
CA VAL A 143 8.39 18.06 -21.90
C VAL A 143 8.69 19.45 -22.52
N SER A 144 9.62 20.20 -21.95
CA SER A 144 9.99 21.55 -22.44
C SER A 144 11.12 21.55 -23.48
N THR A 145 11.65 20.37 -23.83
CA THR A 145 12.74 20.17 -24.80
C THR A 145 12.19 19.54 -26.08
#